data_AF-A0A7V9BV46-F1
#
_entry.id   AF-A0A7V9BV46-F1
#
_cell.length_a   1.000
_cell.length_b   1.000
_cell.length_c   1.000
_cell.angle_alpha   90.00
_cell.angle_beta   90.00
_cell.angle_gamma   90.00
#
_symmetry.space_group_name_H-M   'P 1'
#
loop_
_entity.id
_entity.type
_entity.pdbx_description
1 polymer ?
#
loop_
_entity_poly.entity_id
_entity_poly.type
_entity_poly.pdbx_seq_one_letter_code
_entity_poly.pdbx_strand_id
1 'polypeptide(L)'
;HRVLAMGSSRTFGLKANEEQTSYGLPYEPVNLGAGSIYKIFTAAAAMDKGLGIFNKLDVPDSGYASPIYKDAAGKPTPVKNDGHYAGSMSMQDALAYSPNTAFVKLEEFTGIPAVVDMAVKLGMRSLDTTPFIDPNTGKRTNRSIAAVTKAQALASFTLGTTPTSVLELANVGATLASGGMWCPPSPIEQVFDSTGRQITLNELPCSQVVDPGLANTLLTGLSKDDQVGTAAAAAHSVGWQRPMAGKTGTTEEHKSAGFVGALPAPQPSGAVITFDNSRQPRPLCDSAGTAPPVACGGGNIYGGKAPARTWFRAMTDYLAGQPVLPLPAIDPRYQKGTEIATGSDTPDVVGQDVKDAKHELKDSEFKVKTEKVDNRAKKGTVVGQTETGDGEITLQVSTGKVPDPPPAPGSR
;
A
#
# COMPACT_ATOMS: atom_id res chain seq x y z
N HIS A 1 14.68 10.35 4.34
CA HIS A 1 14.06 11.63 4.00
C HIS A 1 14.08 12.49 5.25
N ARG A 2 14.18 13.81 5.10
CA ARG A 2 14.15 14.73 6.25
C ARG A 2 12.79 14.68 6.94
N VAL A 3 12.77 14.51 8.25
CA VAL A 3 11.52 14.58 9.04
C VAL A 3 11.29 16.03 9.43
N LEU A 4 10.20 16.62 8.92
CA LEU A 4 9.86 18.03 9.18
C LEU A 4 9.09 18.23 10.48
N ALA A 5 8.19 17.30 10.81
CA ALA A 5 7.39 17.34 12.02
C ALA A 5 6.89 15.93 12.39
N MET A 6 6.72 15.69 13.69
CA MET A 6 5.99 14.55 14.25
C MET A 6 5.12 15.06 15.39
N GLY A 7 3.89 14.54 15.49
CA GLY A 7 2.93 14.97 16.50
C GLY A 7 2.10 13.81 17.02
N SER A 8 1.65 13.92 18.26
CA SER A 8 0.78 12.97 18.94
C SER A 8 -0.24 13.74 19.77
N SER A 9 -1.46 13.21 19.89
CA SER A 9 -2.47 13.71 20.84
C SER A 9 -2.19 13.30 22.29
N ARG A 10 -1.00 12.73 22.55
CA ARG A 10 -0.54 12.28 23.86
C ARG A 10 0.76 12.96 24.22
N THR A 11 0.90 13.31 25.49
CA THR A 11 2.17 13.82 26.05
C THR A 11 2.99 12.67 26.63
N PHE A 12 4.31 12.83 26.71
CA PHE A 12 5.15 11.78 27.28
C PHE A 12 4.90 11.66 28.80
N GLY A 13 4.61 10.45 29.27
CA GLY A 13 4.43 10.18 30.69
C GLY A 13 3.68 8.86 30.96
N LEU A 14 3.33 8.62 32.23
CA LEU A 14 2.75 7.35 32.69
C LEU A 14 1.29 7.47 33.15
N LYS A 15 0.74 8.69 33.21
CA LYS A 15 -0.59 8.94 33.75
C LYS A 15 -1.65 8.94 32.64
N ALA A 16 -2.29 7.80 32.44
CA ALA A 16 -3.31 7.63 31.39
C ALA A 16 -4.51 8.59 31.52
N ASN A 17 -4.89 8.98 32.74
CA ASN A 17 -5.96 9.94 33.00
C ASN A 17 -5.59 11.40 32.65
N GLU A 18 -4.31 11.69 32.43
CA GLU A 18 -3.80 12.98 31.93
C GLU A 18 -3.42 12.88 30.44
N GLU A 19 -3.94 11.87 29.73
CA GLU A 19 -3.62 11.59 28.31
C GLU A 19 -2.13 11.39 28.03
N GLN A 20 -1.38 10.87 29.00
CA GLN A 20 0.04 10.58 28.82
C GLN A 20 0.29 9.19 28.22
N THR A 21 1.41 9.05 27.52
CA THR A 21 1.90 7.76 27.02
C THR A 21 3.42 7.70 27.04
N SER A 22 3.99 6.52 27.30
CA SER A 22 5.42 6.27 27.14
C SER A 22 5.78 5.68 25.76
N TYR A 23 4.78 5.40 24.92
CA TYR A 23 4.97 4.82 23.59
C TYR A 23 5.30 5.90 22.57
N GLY A 24 6.20 5.58 21.65
CA GLY A 24 6.58 6.45 20.53
C GLY A 24 5.54 6.45 19.42
N LEU A 25 4.28 6.81 19.72
CA LEU A 25 3.14 6.66 18.79
C LEU A 25 3.38 7.19 17.36
N PRO A 26 4.10 8.31 17.13
CA PRO A 26 4.35 8.80 15.78
C PRO A 26 5.34 7.95 14.96
N TYR A 27 6.21 7.15 15.59
CA TYR A 27 7.33 6.48 14.92
C TYR A 27 7.43 4.97 15.18
N GLU A 28 6.81 4.47 16.25
CA GLU A 28 6.70 3.04 16.54
C GLU A 28 5.48 2.42 15.86
N PRO A 29 5.53 1.13 15.48
CA PRO A 29 4.35 0.43 14.98
C PRO A 29 3.23 0.39 16.02
N VAL A 30 2.09 1.00 15.72
CA VAL A 30 0.89 0.93 16.56
C VAL A 30 0.10 -0.33 16.21
N ASN A 31 -0.45 -1.02 17.22
CA ASN A 31 -1.11 -2.33 17.06
C ASN A 31 -2.53 -2.24 16.47
N LEU A 32 -2.83 -1.16 15.74
CA LEU A 32 -4.09 -0.93 15.08
C LEU A 32 -3.75 -0.48 13.66
N GLY A 33 -3.93 -1.39 12.71
CA GLY A 33 -3.41 -1.22 11.35
C GLY A 33 -4.00 -0.02 10.61
N ALA A 34 -3.37 0.31 9.48
CA ALA A 34 -3.73 1.48 8.68
C ALA A 34 -4.87 1.26 7.69
N GLY A 35 -5.47 0.07 7.66
CA GLY A 35 -6.58 -0.24 6.78
C GLY A 35 -6.20 -0.17 5.29
N SER A 36 -7.16 0.29 4.48
CA SER A 36 -7.05 0.43 3.03
C SER A 36 -5.88 1.28 2.48
N ILE A 37 -5.03 1.89 3.31
CA ILE A 37 -3.75 2.47 2.86
C ILE A 37 -2.85 1.38 2.24
N TYR A 38 -2.91 0.14 2.73
CA TYR A 38 -2.06 -0.96 2.25
C TYR A 38 -2.34 -1.37 0.80
N LYS A 39 -3.49 -0.97 0.25
CA LYS A 39 -3.84 -1.12 -1.17
C LYS A 39 -2.84 -0.42 -2.10
N ILE A 40 -2.11 0.59 -1.62
CA ILE A 40 -0.97 1.21 -2.33
C ILE A 40 0.06 0.13 -2.70
N PHE A 41 0.41 -0.74 -1.76
CA PHE A 41 1.43 -1.76 -1.96
C PHE A 41 0.96 -2.86 -2.91
N THR A 42 -0.32 -3.23 -2.85
CA THR A 42 -0.92 -4.17 -3.79
C THR A 42 -0.94 -3.61 -5.21
N ALA A 43 -1.34 -2.34 -5.39
CA ALA A 43 -1.29 -1.67 -6.68
C ALA A 43 0.15 -1.56 -7.21
N ALA A 44 1.09 -1.11 -6.38
CA ALA A 44 2.50 -1.03 -6.74
C ALA A 44 3.08 -2.37 -7.19
N ALA A 45 2.81 -3.45 -6.44
CA ALA A 45 3.29 -4.79 -6.77
C ALA A 45 2.60 -5.37 -8.02
N ALA A 46 1.33 -5.06 -8.25
CA ALA A 46 0.65 -5.43 -9.49
C ALA A 46 1.23 -4.68 -10.70
N MET A 47 1.57 -3.39 -10.53
CA MET A 47 2.23 -2.59 -11.56
C MET A 47 3.64 -3.08 -11.87
N ASP A 48 4.39 -3.49 -10.85
CA ASP A 48 5.71 -4.13 -11.00
C ASP A 48 5.62 -5.45 -11.78
N LYS A 49 4.44 -6.12 -11.74
CA LYS A 49 4.12 -7.32 -12.52
C LYS A 49 3.52 -7.04 -13.90
N GLY A 50 3.47 -5.79 -14.32
CA GLY A 50 3.03 -5.40 -15.67
C GLY A 50 1.59 -4.91 -15.78
N LEU A 51 0.85 -4.72 -14.68
CA LEU A 51 -0.44 -4.01 -14.77
C LEU A 51 -0.21 -2.50 -14.88
N GLY A 52 -1.09 -1.85 -15.62
CA GLY A 52 -1.19 -0.41 -15.70
C GLY A 52 -2.17 0.15 -14.69
N ILE A 53 -1.96 1.43 -14.37
CA ILE A 53 -2.83 2.17 -13.46
C ILE A 53 -4.26 2.34 -14.01
N PHE A 54 -4.46 2.22 -15.33
CA PHE A 54 -5.78 2.30 -15.97
C PHE A 54 -6.42 0.96 -16.28
N ASN A 55 -5.76 -0.18 -16.00
CA ASN A 55 -6.39 -1.49 -16.18
C ASN A 55 -7.66 -1.59 -15.33
N LYS A 56 -8.68 -2.24 -15.90
CA LYS A 56 -9.95 -2.49 -15.24
C LYS A 56 -9.81 -3.61 -14.23
N LEU A 57 -10.32 -3.35 -13.04
CA LEU A 57 -10.47 -4.33 -11.96
C LEU A 57 -11.94 -4.67 -11.80
N ASP A 58 -12.23 -5.95 -11.60
CA ASP A 58 -13.55 -6.38 -11.19
C ASP A 58 -13.84 -5.96 -9.75
N VAL A 59 -15.07 -5.51 -9.51
CA VAL A 59 -15.55 -5.12 -8.20
C VAL A 59 -16.85 -5.86 -7.88
N PRO A 60 -16.77 -7.12 -7.40
CA PRO A 60 -17.95 -7.85 -6.98
C PRO A 60 -18.71 -7.11 -5.86
N ASP A 61 -19.88 -6.56 -6.17
CA ASP A 61 -20.64 -5.76 -5.19
C ASP A 61 -21.23 -6.64 -4.07
N SER A 62 -21.61 -7.89 -4.39
CA SER A 62 -22.17 -8.85 -3.43
C SER A 62 -21.16 -9.40 -2.40
N GLY A 63 -19.91 -8.94 -2.45
CA GLY A 63 -18.79 -9.53 -1.73
C GLY A 63 -18.03 -10.58 -2.55
N TYR A 64 -16.86 -10.95 -2.06
CA TYR A 64 -15.95 -11.88 -2.72
C TYR A 64 -15.32 -12.80 -1.68
N ALA A 65 -15.07 -14.06 -2.03
CA ALA A 65 -14.32 -14.99 -1.18
C ALA A 65 -13.26 -15.65 -2.03
N SER A 66 -12.00 -15.50 -1.61
CA SER A 66 -10.88 -16.02 -2.37
C SER A 66 -10.94 -17.55 -2.48
N PRO A 67 -10.79 -18.13 -3.68
CA PRO A 67 -10.67 -19.58 -3.81
C PRO A 67 -9.32 -20.12 -3.29
N ILE A 68 -8.29 -19.26 -3.24
CA ILE A 68 -6.91 -19.65 -2.88
C ILE A 68 -6.50 -19.21 -1.47
N TYR A 69 -7.13 -18.18 -0.91
CA TYR A 69 -6.90 -17.73 0.45
C TYR A 69 -7.99 -18.26 1.38
N LYS A 70 -7.57 -19.20 2.23
CA LYS A 70 -8.43 -19.94 3.14
C LYS A 70 -7.97 -19.73 4.58
N ASP A 71 -8.92 -19.75 5.50
CA ASP A 71 -8.64 -19.74 6.93
C ASP A 71 -7.98 -21.06 7.39
N ALA A 72 -7.64 -21.14 8.68
CA ALA A 72 -7.03 -22.33 9.27
C ALA A 72 -7.91 -23.59 9.18
N ALA A 73 -9.22 -23.42 8.98
CA ALA A 73 -10.17 -24.52 8.77
C ALA A 73 -10.35 -24.88 7.28
N GLY A 74 -9.60 -24.23 6.38
CA GLY A 74 -9.67 -24.47 4.94
C GLY A 74 -10.87 -23.80 4.25
N LYS A 75 -11.58 -22.89 4.94
CA LYS A 75 -12.72 -22.16 4.38
C LYS A 75 -12.27 -20.84 3.74
N PRO A 76 -12.80 -20.47 2.56
CA PRO A 76 -12.59 -19.14 1.99
C PRO A 76 -12.99 -18.03 2.95
N THR A 77 -12.14 -17.01 3.10
CA THR A 77 -12.46 -15.83 3.91
C THR A 77 -13.29 -14.86 3.07
N PRO A 78 -14.57 -14.60 3.42
CA PRO A 78 -15.37 -13.63 2.69
C PRO A 78 -14.91 -12.21 3.01
N VAL A 79 -14.83 -11.37 1.99
CA VAL A 79 -14.61 -9.94 2.06
C VAL A 79 -15.82 -9.21 1.47
N LYS A 80 -16.18 -8.08 2.07
CA LYS A 80 -17.25 -7.20 1.58
C LYS A 80 -16.71 -5.79 1.37
N ASN A 81 -17.38 -5.08 0.49
CA ASN A 81 -17.20 -3.67 0.28
C ASN A 81 -17.94 -2.89 1.38
N ASP A 82 -17.37 -1.77 1.82
CA ASP A 82 -17.99 -0.84 2.79
C ASP A 82 -19.11 0.02 2.17
N GLY A 83 -19.17 0.06 0.83
CA GLY A 83 -20.21 0.75 0.07
C GLY A 83 -20.56 0.00 -1.20
N HIS A 84 -21.51 0.55 -1.95
CA HIS A 84 -21.89 0.04 -3.26
C HIS A 84 -21.03 0.67 -4.35
N TYR A 85 -20.51 -0.16 -5.25
CA TYR A 85 -19.60 0.27 -6.31
C TYR A 85 -20.07 -0.22 -7.68
N ALA A 86 -19.62 0.45 -8.75
CA ALA A 86 -19.73 -0.09 -10.09
C ALA A 86 -18.99 -1.43 -10.17
N GLY A 87 -19.57 -2.42 -10.86
CA GLY A 87 -19.04 -3.79 -10.95
C GLY A 87 -17.64 -3.91 -11.58
N SER A 88 -17.14 -2.84 -12.19
CA SER A 88 -15.77 -2.72 -12.66
C SER A 88 -15.33 -1.26 -12.63
N MET A 89 -14.05 -1.00 -12.35
CA MET A 89 -13.46 0.34 -12.40
C MET A 89 -11.96 0.26 -12.70
N SER A 90 -11.33 1.37 -13.10
CA SER A 90 -9.87 1.39 -13.29
C SER A 90 -9.15 1.20 -11.96
N MET A 91 -7.91 0.71 -11.97
CA MET A 91 -7.09 0.65 -10.75
C MET A 91 -6.93 2.03 -10.09
N GLN A 92 -6.82 3.10 -10.88
CA GLN A 92 -6.84 4.49 -10.41
C GLN A 92 -8.12 4.81 -9.61
N ASP A 93 -9.29 4.50 -10.17
CA ASP A 93 -10.57 4.74 -9.50
C ASP A 93 -10.72 3.83 -8.27
N ALA A 94 -10.24 2.59 -8.35
CA ALA A 94 -10.23 1.66 -7.22
C ALA A 94 -9.35 2.16 -6.08
N LEU A 95 -8.21 2.80 -6.36
CA LEU A 95 -7.41 3.45 -5.33
C LEU A 95 -8.17 4.60 -4.64
N ALA A 96 -8.95 5.37 -5.40
CA ALA A 96 -9.74 6.50 -4.87
C ALA A 96 -10.99 6.08 -4.08
N TYR A 97 -11.76 5.10 -4.57
CA TYR A 97 -13.01 4.63 -3.94
C TYR A 97 -12.79 3.46 -2.98
N SER A 98 -11.68 2.75 -3.11
CA SER A 98 -11.22 1.71 -2.20
C SER A 98 -12.13 0.48 -2.02
N PRO A 99 -12.71 -0.13 -3.06
CA PRO A 99 -13.44 -1.39 -2.92
C PRO A 99 -12.53 -2.52 -2.39
N ASN A 100 -12.91 -3.17 -1.29
CA ASN A 100 -12.11 -4.26 -0.70
C ASN A 100 -12.02 -5.47 -1.64
N THR A 101 -13.11 -5.82 -2.30
CA THR A 101 -13.22 -6.99 -3.17
C THR A 101 -12.24 -6.93 -4.36
N ALA A 102 -12.08 -5.75 -4.97
CA ALA A 102 -11.15 -5.54 -6.07
C ALA A 102 -9.69 -5.76 -5.66
N PHE A 103 -9.31 -5.30 -4.47
CA PHE A 103 -7.93 -5.41 -4.00
C PHE A 103 -7.59 -6.79 -3.45
N VAL A 104 -8.56 -7.53 -2.91
CA VAL A 104 -8.35 -8.96 -2.61
C VAL A 104 -8.13 -9.74 -3.91
N LYS A 105 -8.93 -9.50 -4.96
CA LYS A 105 -8.67 -10.09 -6.29
C LYS A 105 -7.32 -9.67 -6.87
N LEU A 106 -6.94 -8.41 -6.71
CA LEU A 106 -5.63 -7.92 -7.17
C LEU A 106 -4.47 -8.57 -6.39
N GLU A 107 -4.63 -8.78 -5.09
CA GLU A 107 -3.66 -9.49 -4.26
C GLU A 107 -3.57 -10.97 -4.63
N GLU A 108 -4.66 -11.61 -5.05
CA GLU A 108 -4.63 -12.99 -5.60
C GLU A 108 -3.77 -13.10 -6.84
N PHE A 109 -3.95 -12.18 -7.79
CA PHE A 109 -3.12 -12.09 -8.98
C PHE A 109 -1.65 -11.81 -8.63
N THR A 110 -1.43 -10.87 -7.70
CA THR A 110 -0.09 -10.39 -7.35
C THR A 110 0.67 -11.36 -6.46
N GLY A 111 -0.01 -12.11 -5.61
CA GLY A 111 0.56 -12.95 -4.57
C GLY A 111 1.04 -12.14 -3.36
N ILE A 112 0.59 -12.55 -2.18
CA ILE A 112 0.90 -11.94 -0.88
C ILE A 112 2.42 -11.68 -0.68
N PRO A 113 3.35 -12.60 -1.01
CA PRO A 113 4.78 -12.31 -0.86
C PRO A 113 5.26 -11.06 -1.61
N ALA A 114 4.82 -10.86 -2.86
CA ALA A 114 5.20 -9.70 -3.64
C ALA A 114 4.63 -8.40 -3.06
N VAL A 115 3.39 -8.45 -2.54
CA VAL A 115 2.74 -7.30 -1.89
C VAL A 115 3.47 -6.92 -0.58
N VAL A 116 3.83 -7.91 0.24
CA VAL A 116 4.60 -7.70 1.48
C VAL A 116 5.99 -7.13 1.18
N ASP A 117 6.70 -7.73 0.22
CA ASP A 117 8.03 -7.27 -0.16
C ASP A 117 7.99 -5.85 -0.76
N MET A 118 6.95 -5.51 -1.51
CA MET A 118 6.73 -4.15 -2.02
C MET A 118 6.48 -3.15 -0.89
N ALA A 119 5.68 -3.51 0.13
CA ALA A 119 5.46 -2.67 1.29
C ALA A 119 6.76 -2.35 2.04
N VAL A 120 7.58 -3.37 2.29
CA VAL A 120 8.91 -3.22 2.89
C VAL A 120 9.81 -2.34 2.01
N LYS A 121 9.88 -2.61 0.70
CA LYS A 121 10.70 -1.86 -0.26
C LYS A 121 10.37 -0.37 -0.22
N LEU A 122 9.08 -0.02 -0.29
CA LEU A 122 8.60 1.37 -0.34
C LEU A 122 8.75 2.14 0.97
N GLY A 123 8.83 1.44 2.11
CA GLY A 123 9.22 2.09 3.37
C GLY A 123 8.68 1.49 4.66
N MET A 124 7.80 0.50 4.61
CA MET A 124 7.26 -0.20 5.81
C MET A 124 8.26 -1.22 6.35
N ARG A 125 9.50 -0.78 6.63
CA ARG A 125 10.64 -1.64 7.01
C ARG A 125 10.40 -2.34 8.35
N SER A 126 9.60 -1.76 9.23
CA SER A 126 9.21 -2.37 10.51
C SER A 126 8.45 -3.69 10.35
N LEU A 127 7.84 -3.97 9.19
CA LEU A 127 7.22 -5.27 8.91
C LEU A 127 8.23 -6.42 8.95
N ASP A 128 9.49 -6.17 8.56
CA ASP A 128 10.55 -7.18 8.54
C ASP A 128 11.30 -7.31 9.88
N THR A 129 11.20 -6.32 10.76
CA THR A 129 11.95 -6.30 12.02
C THR A 129 11.06 -6.50 13.25
N THR A 130 9.77 -6.14 13.18
CA THR A 130 8.84 -6.25 14.30
C THR A 130 8.38 -7.70 14.46
N PRO A 131 8.57 -8.32 15.64
CA PRO A 131 8.09 -9.65 15.91
C PRO A 131 6.57 -9.74 15.79
N PHE A 132 6.07 -10.76 15.08
CA PHE A 132 4.65 -11.07 15.04
C PHE A 132 4.15 -11.49 16.43
N ILE A 133 2.99 -10.99 16.84
CA ILE A 133 2.32 -11.39 18.08
C ILE A 133 1.35 -12.53 17.76
N ASP A 134 1.53 -13.69 18.38
CA ASP A 134 0.59 -14.80 18.25
C ASP A 134 -0.76 -14.38 18.86
N PRO A 135 -1.85 -14.36 18.07
CA PRO A 135 -3.16 -13.91 18.56
C PRO A 135 -3.76 -14.85 19.61
N ASN A 136 -3.34 -16.11 19.67
CA ASN A 136 -3.85 -17.07 20.66
C ASN A 136 -3.19 -16.92 22.03
N THR A 137 -1.91 -16.51 22.05
CA THR A 137 -1.12 -16.45 23.29
C THR A 137 -0.77 -15.03 23.72
N GLY A 138 -0.91 -14.06 22.83
CA GLY A 138 -0.48 -12.67 23.04
C GLY A 138 1.03 -12.50 23.12
N LYS A 139 1.82 -13.53 22.77
CA LYS A 139 3.29 -13.51 22.91
C LYS A 139 3.98 -13.17 21.59
N ARG A 140 5.11 -12.48 21.69
CA ARG A 140 6.03 -12.26 20.56
C ARG A 140 6.60 -13.59 20.08
N THR A 141 6.51 -13.83 18.78
CA THR A 141 7.17 -14.95 18.12
C THR A 141 8.62 -14.57 17.75
N ASN A 142 9.40 -15.53 17.29
CA ASN A 142 10.75 -15.30 16.75
C ASN A 142 10.74 -14.86 15.26
N ARG A 143 9.56 -14.68 14.66
CA ARG A 143 9.40 -14.33 13.25
C ARG A 143 8.80 -12.93 13.12
N SER A 144 9.22 -12.20 12.10
CA SER A 144 8.67 -10.89 11.81
C SER A 144 7.23 -10.96 11.29
N ILE A 145 6.52 -9.83 11.34
CA ILE A 145 5.18 -9.69 10.73
C ILE A 145 5.20 -10.12 9.27
N ALA A 146 6.18 -9.65 8.49
CA ALA A 146 6.34 -10.01 7.09
C ALA A 146 6.57 -11.52 6.90
N ALA A 147 7.45 -12.12 7.70
CA ALA A 147 7.76 -13.55 7.60
C ALA A 147 6.54 -14.43 7.90
N VAL A 148 5.73 -14.08 8.90
CA VAL A 148 4.49 -14.80 9.23
C VAL A 148 3.43 -14.59 8.16
N THR A 149 3.20 -13.34 7.74
CA THR A 149 2.22 -12.97 6.69
C THR A 149 2.44 -13.77 5.41
N LYS A 150 3.69 -13.86 4.96
CA LYS A 150 4.07 -14.61 3.75
C LYS A 150 3.85 -16.11 3.91
N ALA A 151 4.27 -16.70 5.02
CA ALA A 151 4.19 -18.15 5.21
C ALA A 151 2.76 -18.65 5.46
N GLN A 152 1.92 -17.84 6.11
CA GLN A 152 0.53 -18.19 6.40
C GLN A 152 -0.44 -17.71 5.31
N ALA A 153 0.05 -17.05 4.26
CA ALA A 153 -0.77 -16.49 3.18
C ALA A 153 -1.94 -15.63 3.73
N LEU A 154 -1.61 -14.69 4.63
CA LEU A 154 -2.61 -13.81 5.25
C LEU A 154 -3.12 -12.75 4.26
N ALA A 155 -4.21 -13.07 3.56
CA ALA A 155 -4.83 -12.19 2.55
C ALA A 155 -5.52 -10.94 3.12
N SER A 156 -5.52 -10.77 4.45
CA SER A 156 -5.92 -9.50 5.06
C SER A 156 -4.83 -8.43 4.96
N PHE A 157 -3.65 -8.76 4.41
CA PHE A 157 -2.53 -7.82 4.30
C PHE A 157 -2.87 -6.61 3.43
N THR A 158 -3.49 -6.80 2.25
CA THR A 158 -3.97 -5.70 1.41
C THR A 158 -4.98 -4.79 2.11
N LEU A 159 -5.72 -5.32 3.10
CA LEU A 159 -6.69 -4.58 3.91
C LEU A 159 -6.04 -3.87 5.12
N GLY A 160 -4.71 -4.00 5.30
CA GLY A 160 -3.94 -3.23 6.26
C GLY A 160 -4.27 -3.47 7.72
N THR A 161 -4.50 -4.73 8.11
CA THR A 161 -4.75 -5.11 9.51
C THR A 161 -3.49 -5.21 10.36
N THR A 162 -2.30 -5.02 9.75
CA THR A 162 -1.01 -5.22 10.42
C THR A 162 -0.58 -4.00 11.22
N PRO A 163 0.16 -4.17 12.33
CA PRO A 163 0.77 -3.04 13.04
C PRO A 163 1.53 -2.11 12.10
N THR A 164 1.34 -0.80 12.27
CA THR A 164 1.79 0.21 11.29
C THR A 164 2.51 1.35 12.00
N SER A 165 3.70 1.74 11.51
CA SER A 165 4.36 2.99 11.92
C SER A 165 3.86 4.18 11.08
N VAL A 166 3.43 5.26 11.74
CA VAL A 166 2.96 6.49 11.06
C VAL A 166 4.11 7.17 10.30
N LEU A 167 5.31 7.21 10.91
CA LEU A 167 6.51 7.75 10.28
C LEU A 167 6.88 6.99 9.00
N GLU A 168 6.81 5.65 9.03
CA GLU A 168 7.07 4.85 7.84
C GLU A 168 6.04 5.09 6.74
N LEU A 169 4.75 5.21 7.07
CA LEU A 169 3.73 5.56 6.09
C LEU A 169 3.95 6.93 5.46
N ALA A 170 4.30 7.95 6.27
CA ALA A 170 4.65 9.26 5.74
C ALA A 170 5.84 9.17 4.78
N ASN A 171 6.83 8.32 5.12
CA ASN A 171 8.00 8.07 4.30
C ASN A 171 7.69 7.28 3.02
N VAL A 172 6.68 6.40 3.01
CA VAL A 172 6.19 5.75 1.77
C VAL A 172 5.71 6.79 0.76
N GLY A 173 4.90 7.77 1.20
CA GLY A 173 4.48 8.87 0.34
C GLY A 173 5.67 9.71 -0.15
N ALA A 174 6.69 9.94 0.71
CA ALA A 174 7.91 10.62 0.31
C ALA A 174 8.72 9.82 -0.72
N THR A 175 8.81 8.49 -0.58
CA THR A 175 9.47 7.60 -1.56
C THR A 175 8.80 7.69 -2.93
N LEU A 176 7.47 7.68 -2.98
CA LEU A 176 6.74 7.82 -4.25
C LEU A 176 6.93 9.23 -4.85
N ALA A 177 6.84 10.28 -4.03
CA ALA A 177 7.08 11.66 -4.46
C ALA A 177 8.51 11.88 -4.98
N SER A 178 9.49 11.16 -4.42
CA SER A 178 10.90 11.18 -4.83
C SER A 178 11.20 10.18 -5.97
N GLY A 179 10.22 9.82 -6.79
CA GLY A 179 10.41 8.95 -7.96
C GLY A 179 10.94 7.56 -7.61
N GLY A 180 10.54 7.00 -6.46
CA GLY A 180 10.94 5.66 -6.02
C GLY A 180 12.26 5.60 -5.25
N MET A 181 12.86 6.75 -4.94
CA MET A 181 14.02 6.85 -4.07
C MET A 181 13.57 6.78 -2.60
N TRP A 182 13.91 5.71 -1.90
CA TRP A 182 13.71 5.62 -0.46
C TRP A 182 14.94 6.15 0.27
N CYS A 183 14.72 7.06 1.21
CA CYS A 183 15.76 7.51 2.12
C CYS A 183 15.31 7.21 3.56
N PRO A 184 16.18 6.70 4.45
CA PRO A 184 15.84 6.50 5.86
C PRO A 184 15.30 7.80 6.48
N PRO A 185 14.18 7.78 7.21
CA PRO A 185 13.63 8.99 7.82
C PRO A 185 14.55 9.42 8.97
N SER A 186 15.10 10.63 8.90
CA SER A 186 15.96 11.19 9.95
C SER A 186 15.39 12.50 10.49
N PRO A 187 15.20 12.64 11.82
CA PRO A 187 14.87 13.91 12.46
C PRO A 187 16.12 14.75 12.75
N ILE A 188 17.32 14.25 12.45
CA ILE A 188 18.57 14.93 12.79
C ILE A 188 18.99 15.82 11.62
N GLU A 189 19.04 17.12 11.84
CA GLU A 189 19.53 18.07 10.84
C GLU A 189 21.06 18.11 10.84
N GLN A 190 21.64 18.38 12.01
CA GLN A 190 23.06 18.57 12.23
C GLN A 190 23.39 18.18 13.67
N VAL A 191 24.60 17.65 13.87
CA VAL A 191 25.16 17.40 15.20
C VAL A 191 26.44 18.20 15.31
N PHE A 192 26.63 18.88 16.45
CA PHE A 192 27.85 19.60 16.77
C PHE A 192 28.43 19.04 18.07
N ASP A 193 29.75 18.92 18.15
CA ASP A 193 30.41 18.63 19.43
C ASP A 193 30.42 19.86 20.35
N SER A 194 30.88 19.70 21.59
CA SER A 194 30.94 20.78 22.58
C SER A 194 31.84 21.95 22.19
N THR A 195 32.69 21.79 21.16
CA THR A 195 33.57 22.84 20.63
C THR A 195 32.95 23.59 19.45
N GLY A 196 31.75 23.20 19.02
CA GLY A 196 31.07 23.77 17.85
C GLY A 196 31.49 23.15 16.53
N ARG A 197 32.28 22.07 16.53
CA ARG A 197 32.65 21.37 15.29
C ARG A 197 31.53 20.42 14.89
N GLN A 198 31.10 20.53 13.63
CA GLN A 198 30.06 19.66 13.08
C GLN A 198 30.55 18.20 13.01
N ILE A 199 29.72 17.29 13.51
CA ILE A 199 29.91 15.85 13.44
C ILE A 199 29.09 15.33 12.26
N THR A 200 29.77 14.67 11.33
CA THR A 200 29.10 13.93 10.25
C THR A 200 28.51 12.65 10.81
N LEU A 201 27.20 12.47 10.63
CA LEU A 201 26.52 11.23 10.97
C LEU A 201 26.71 10.19 9.87
N ASN A 202 26.96 8.95 10.27
CA ASN A 202 26.95 7.81 9.37
C ASN A 202 25.52 7.29 9.22
N GLU A 203 24.71 8.00 8.43
CA GLU A 203 23.35 7.58 8.11
C GLU A 203 23.35 6.56 6.97
N LEU A 204 22.33 5.70 6.94
CA LEU A 204 22.11 4.80 5.80
C LEU A 204 21.88 5.63 4.53
N PRO A 205 22.50 5.28 3.40
CA PRO A 205 22.29 6.01 2.15
C PRO A 205 20.87 5.81 1.63
N CYS A 206 20.41 6.77 0.83
CA CYS A 206 19.21 6.58 0.02
C CYS A 206 19.39 5.44 -0.98
N SER A 207 18.29 4.81 -1.40
CA SER A 207 18.28 3.69 -2.34
C SER A 207 17.10 3.80 -3.30
N GLN A 208 17.34 3.57 -4.59
CA GLN A 208 16.27 3.43 -5.58
C GLN A 208 15.60 2.07 -5.36
N VAL A 209 14.36 2.07 -4.85
CA VAL A 209 13.69 0.83 -4.43
C VAL A 209 12.62 0.33 -5.40
N VAL A 210 12.13 1.21 -6.28
CA VAL A 210 11.22 0.89 -7.39
C VAL A 210 11.59 1.72 -8.62
N ASP A 211 11.15 1.32 -9.81
CA ASP A 211 11.36 2.07 -11.05
C ASP A 211 10.74 3.50 -10.94
N PRO A 212 11.43 4.56 -11.40
CA PRO A 212 10.88 5.92 -11.36
C PRO A 212 9.57 6.10 -12.11
N GLY A 213 9.39 5.41 -13.23
CA GLY A 213 8.15 5.39 -13.99
C GLY A 213 7.00 4.76 -13.21
N LEU A 214 7.27 3.67 -12.47
CA LEU A 214 6.29 3.05 -11.57
C LEU A 214 5.90 4.04 -10.46
N ALA A 215 6.87 4.62 -9.78
CA ALA A 215 6.64 5.54 -8.68
C ALA A 215 5.83 6.77 -9.11
N ASN A 216 6.22 7.41 -10.21
CA ASN A 216 5.53 8.58 -10.75
C ASN A 216 4.11 8.25 -11.19
N THR A 217 3.92 7.11 -11.87
CA THR A 217 2.60 6.67 -12.33
C THR A 217 1.69 6.33 -11.15
N LEU A 218 2.21 5.67 -10.11
CA LEU A 218 1.44 5.36 -8.91
C LEU A 218 1.10 6.62 -8.10
N LEU A 219 2.04 7.56 -7.96
CA LEU A 219 1.79 8.83 -7.30
C LEU A 219 0.63 9.58 -7.99
N THR A 220 0.68 9.70 -9.32
CA THR A 220 -0.43 10.28 -10.10
C THR A 220 -1.69 9.41 -10.08
N GLY A 221 -1.54 8.09 -9.95
CA GLY A 221 -2.64 7.14 -9.77
C GLY A 221 -3.45 7.36 -8.48
N LEU A 222 -2.81 7.91 -7.45
CA LEU A 222 -3.44 8.22 -6.16
C LEU A 222 -4.11 9.61 -6.12
N SER A 223 -4.15 10.33 -7.24
CA SER A 223 -4.56 11.74 -7.28
C SER A 223 -6.07 12.02 -7.26
N LYS A 224 -6.91 10.98 -7.30
CA LYS A 224 -8.37 11.14 -7.32
C LYS A 224 -9.00 11.15 -5.92
N ASP A 225 -8.26 10.76 -4.88
CA ASP A 225 -8.82 10.53 -3.54
C ASP A 225 -9.38 11.82 -2.90
N ASP A 226 -8.72 12.96 -3.11
CA ASP A 226 -9.11 14.28 -2.62
C ASP A 226 -10.12 15.00 -3.52
N GLN A 227 -10.36 14.50 -4.73
CA GLN A 227 -11.27 15.14 -5.70
C GLN A 227 -12.65 14.49 -5.68
N VAL A 228 -12.69 13.17 -5.87
CA VAL A 228 -13.93 12.39 -5.99
C VAL A 228 -13.95 11.17 -5.08
N GLY A 229 -12.79 10.80 -4.53
CA GLY A 229 -12.65 9.63 -3.67
C GLY A 229 -12.97 9.91 -2.20
N THR A 230 -12.43 9.03 -1.36
CA THR A 230 -12.82 8.94 0.04
C THR A 230 -12.39 10.13 0.92
N ALA A 231 -11.41 10.94 0.48
CA ALA A 231 -10.94 12.11 1.20
C ALA A 231 -11.55 13.43 0.70
N ALA A 232 -12.36 13.41 -0.36
CA ALA A 232 -12.87 14.61 -1.02
C ALA A 232 -13.60 15.59 -0.10
N ALA A 233 -14.44 15.07 0.81
CA ALA A 233 -15.13 15.91 1.78
C ALA A 233 -14.18 16.66 2.73
N ALA A 234 -13.08 16.01 3.16
CA ALA A 234 -12.07 16.65 4.01
C ALA A 234 -11.27 17.70 3.24
N ALA A 235 -10.89 17.41 1.99
CA ALA A 235 -10.21 18.34 1.10
C ALA A 235 -11.05 19.61 0.84
N HIS A 236 -12.32 19.43 0.45
CA HIS A 236 -13.26 20.53 0.23
C HIS A 236 -13.47 21.39 1.47
N SER A 237 -13.43 20.81 2.68
CA SER A 237 -13.65 21.55 3.93
C SER A 237 -12.62 22.64 4.22
N VAL A 238 -11.45 22.58 3.58
CA VAL A 238 -10.39 23.59 3.68
C VAL A 238 -10.12 24.30 2.34
N GLY A 239 -10.96 24.07 1.33
CA GLY A 239 -10.76 24.64 -0.01
C GLY A 239 -9.49 24.15 -0.70
N TRP A 240 -9.09 22.89 -0.46
CA TRP A 240 -7.88 22.32 -1.08
C TRP A 240 -8.03 22.24 -2.61
N GLN A 241 -7.01 22.72 -3.34
CA GLN A 241 -6.98 22.73 -4.81
C GLN A 241 -5.60 22.34 -5.39
N ARG A 242 -4.67 21.89 -4.54
CA ARG A 242 -3.30 21.57 -4.97
C ARG A 242 -3.24 20.13 -5.48
N PRO A 243 -2.55 19.86 -6.61
CA PRO A 243 -2.29 18.49 -7.05
C PRO A 243 -1.59 17.70 -5.94
N MET A 244 -2.13 16.54 -5.59
CA MET A 244 -1.60 15.66 -4.56
C MET A 244 -1.92 14.20 -4.86
N ALA A 245 -1.26 13.30 -4.14
CA ALA A 245 -1.54 11.87 -4.10
C ALA A 245 -2.09 11.51 -2.71
N GLY A 246 -3.25 10.86 -2.63
CA GLY A 246 -3.93 10.58 -1.36
C GLY A 246 -4.41 9.14 -1.25
N LYS A 247 -4.45 8.62 -0.03
CA LYS A 247 -5.14 7.37 0.28
C LYS A 247 -5.67 7.35 1.70
N THR A 248 -6.98 7.16 1.84
CA THR A 248 -7.58 6.81 3.14
C THR A 248 -7.44 5.34 3.47
N GLY A 249 -7.49 5.04 4.77
CA GLY A 249 -7.61 3.70 5.29
C GLY A 249 -8.49 3.65 6.54
N THR A 250 -9.22 2.55 6.68
CA THR A 250 -10.10 2.29 7.82
C THR A 250 -10.02 0.80 8.11
N THR A 251 -9.92 0.42 9.39
CA THR A 251 -10.05 -0.98 9.79
C THR A 251 -11.53 -1.35 9.91
N GLU A 252 -11.86 -2.61 9.63
CA GLU A 252 -13.25 -3.11 9.57
C GLU A 252 -14.04 -2.87 10.87
N GLU A 253 -13.37 -2.84 12.03
CA GLU A 253 -14.01 -2.59 13.33
C GLU A 253 -14.05 -1.11 13.72
N HIS A 254 -13.68 -0.17 12.83
CA HIS A 254 -13.59 1.26 13.11
C HIS A 254 -12.73 1.62 14.34
N LYS A 255 -11.77 0.76 14.71
CA LYS A 255 -10.85 0.97 15.84
C LYS A 255 -9.66 1.85 15.46
N SER A 256 -9.36 1.91 14.17
CA SER A 256 -8.38 2.83 13.59
C SER A 256 -8.80 3.29 12.21
N ALA A 257 -8.36 4.50 11.87
CA ALA A 257 -8.44 5.05 10.55
C ALA A 257 -7.19 5.87 10.27
N GLY A 258 -6.77 5.92 9.01
CA GLY A 258 -5.59 6.66 8.59
C GLY A 258 -5.80 7.40 7.28
N PHE A 259 -4.92 8.36 7.04
CA PHE A 259 -4.77 9.02 5.76
C PHE A 259 -3.29 9.24 5.49
N VAL A 260 -2.85 8.94 4.28
CA VAL A 260 -1.54 9.34 3.77
C VAL A 260 -1.75 10.29 2.61
N GLY A 261 -1.03 11.40 2.61
CA GLY A 261 -1.03 12.39 1.54
C GLY A 261 0.40 12.75 1.18
N ALA A 262 0.69 12.81 -0.12
CA ALA A 262 1.99 13.16 -0.66
C ALA A 262 1.85 14.23 -1.74
N LEU A 263 2.70 15.25 -1.66
CA LEU A 263 2.82 16.28 -2.68
C LEU A 263 4.01 15.96 -3.61
N PRO A 264 4.04 16.51 -4.84
CA PRO A 264 5.19 16.35 -5.73
C PRO A 264 6.48 16.85 -5.06
N ALA A 265 7.58 16.11 -5.20
CA ALA A 265 8.87 16.55 -4.67
C ALA A 265 9.27 17.93 -5.24
N PRO A 266 9.90 18.81 -4.44
CA PRO A 266 10.40 18.59 -3.07
C PRO A 266 9.39 18.92 -1.96
N GLN A 267 8.08 19.02 -2.24
CA GLN A 267 7.08 19.32 -1.21
C GLN A 267 6.83 18.12 -0.27
N PRO A 268 6.29 18.37 0.95
CA PRO A 268 6.18 17.33 1.96
C PRO A 268 5.22 16.19 1.62
N SER A 269 5.49 15.04 2.23
CA SER A 269 4.54 13.95 2.42
C SER A 269 4.22 13.81 3.91
N GLY A 270 3.04 13.31 4.25
CA GLY A 270 2.61 13.11 5.63
C GLY A 270 1.57 12.01 5.78
N ALA A 271 1.49 11.44 6.97
CA ALA A 271 0.47 10.47 7.33
C ALA A 271 -0.13 10.82 8.71
N VAL A 272 -1.41 10.50 8.89
CA VAL A 272 -2.13 10.63 10.15
C VAL A 272 -2.85 9.31 10.41
N ILE A 273 -2.73 8.75 11.61
CA ILE A 273 -3.56 7.63 12.08
C ILE A 273 -4.28 8.07 13.35
N THR A 274 -5.58 7.84 13.38
CA THR A 274 -6.43 8.01 14.56
C THR A 274 -6.91 6.64 15.04
N PHE A 275 -6.71 6.34 16.31
CA PHE A 275 -6.98 5.03 16.88
C PHE A 275 -7.27 5.08 18.38
N ASP A 276 -7.98 4.08 18.91
CA ASP A 276 -8.18 3.93 20.35
C ASP A 276 -6.92 3.31 20.99
N ASN A 277 -6.14 4.11 21.70
CA ASN A 277 -4.91 3.67 22.38
C ASN A 277 -5.15 2.96 23.72
N SER A 278 -6.36 2.46 23.99
CA SER A 278 -6.67 1.67 25.18
C SER A 278 -6.20 0.22 25.05
N ARG A 279 -6.13 -0.51 26.17
CA ARG A 279 -5.79 -1.95 26.17
C ARG A 279 -6.83 -2.82 25.45
N GLN A 280 -8.05 -2.31 25.29
CA GLN A 280 -9.15 -2.96 24.60
C GLN A 280 -9.74 -1.96 23.60
N PRO A 281 -9.08 -1.76 22.45
CA PRO A 281 -9.49 -0.73 21.49
C PRO A 281 -10.94 -0.89 21.08
N ARG A 282 -11.70 0.20 21.19
CA ARG A 282 -13.12 0.28 20.85
C ARG A 282 -13.31 1.00 19.52
N PRO A 283 -14.42 0.75 18.81
CA PRO A 283 -14.82 1.54 17.66
C PRO A 283 -14.85 3.03 18.00
N LEU A 284 -14.41 3.88 17.06
CA LEU A 284 -14.37 5.33 17.23
C LEU A 284 -15.48 6.01 16.43
N CYS A 285 -16.09 7.02 17.03
CA CYS A 285 -17.02 7.94 16.38
C CYS A 285 -16.37 9.31 16.23
N ASP A 286 -16.53 9.87 15.05
CA ASP A 286 -16.22 11.24 14.71
C ASP A 286 -17.52 11.99 14.48
N SER A 287 -17.77 12.99 15.33
CA SER A 287 -18.94 13.89 15.28
C SER A 287 -18.87 14.90 14.12
N ALA A 288 -17.84 14.81 13.28
CA ALA A 288 -17.44 15.80 12.28
C ALA A 288 -16.92 17.11 12.92
N GLY A 289 -16.14 17.87 12.14
CA GLY A 289 -15.58 19.16 12.59
C GLY A 289 -14.23 19.04 13.29
N THR A 290 -14.04 19.80 14.37
CA THR A 290 -12.77 19.96 15.11
C THR A 290 -12.70 19.14 16.40
N ALA A 291 -13.81 18.58 16.86
CA ALA A 291 -13.81 17.72 18.04
C ALA A 291 -13.00 16.44 17.79
N PRO A 292 -12.22 15.97 18.79
CA PRO A 292 -11.49 14.72 18.66
C PRO A 292 -12.46 13.53 18.57
N PRO A 293 -12.16 12.50 17.77
CA PRO A 293 -12.93 11.26 17.79
C PRO A 293 -12.95 10.61 19.17
N VAL A 294 -14.09 10.02 19.51
CA VAL A 294 -14.33 9.38 20.81
C VAL A 294 -14.78 7.94 20.62
N ALA A 295 -14.46 7.06 21.58
CA ALA A 295 -14.93 5.69 21.53
C ALA A 295 -16.46 5.60 21.67
N CYS A 296 -17.09 4.74 20.86
CA CYS A 296 -18.53 4.55 20.79
C CYS A 296 -18.88 3.08 20.44
N GLY A 297 -20.17 2.75 20.43
CA GLY A 297 -20.63 1.36 20.22
C GLY A 297 -20.45 0.84 18.79
N GLY A 298 -20.89 1.59 17.78
CA GLY A 298 -20.89 1.14 16.39
C GLY A 298 -19.69 1.60 15.56
N GLY A 299 -19.00 2.65 16.00
CA GLY A 299 -17.98 3.30 15.19
C GLY A 299 -18.57 4.04 13.98
N ASN A 300 -17.93 5.13 13.59
CA ASN A 300 -18.15 5.74 12.28
C ASN A 300 -16.88 6.42 11.76
N ILE A 301 -15.71 6.16 12.36
CA ILE A 301 -14.45 6.73 11.90
C ILE A 301 -14.10 6.13 10.54
N TYR A 302 -13.64 6.99 9.64
CA TYR A 302 -13.07 6.62 8.36
C TYR A 302 -11.83 7.47 8.10
N GLY A 303 -10.92 7.00 7.26
CA GLY A 303 -9.70 7.74 6.93
C GLY A 303 -10.00 9.14 6.35
N GLY A 304 -11.08 9.27 5.57
CA GLY A 304 -11.57 10.53 5.02
C GLY A 304 -12.16 11.51 6.04
N LYS A 305 -12.21 11.13 7.33
CA LYS A 305 -12.71 11.97 8.42
C LYS A 305 -11.55 12.61 9.19
N ALA A 306 -11.47 12.44 10.52
CA ALA A 306 -10.45 13.08 11.35
C ALA A 306 -9.01 12.93 10.81
N PRO A 307 -8.56 11.77 10.28
CA PRO A 307 -7.21 11.65 9.72
C PRO A 307 -6.97 12.59 8.53
N ALA A 308 -7.79 12.51 7.48
CA ALA A 308 -7.68 13.39 6.31
C ALA A 308 -7.87 14.87 6.68
N ARG A 309 -8.88 15.21 7.51
CA ARG A 309 -9.09 16.61 7.96
C ARG A 309 -7.87 17.17 8.68
N THR A 310 -7.20 16.36 9.50
CA THR A 310 -5.98 16.77 10.21
C THR A 310 -4.86 17.04 9.23
N TRP A 311 -4.63 16.14 8.26
CA TRP A 311 -3.61 16.31 7.23
C TRP A 311 -3.87 17.57 6.38
N PHE A 312 -5.09 17.73 5.86
CA PHE A 312 -5.45 18.85 5.00
C PHE A 312 -5.31 20.20 5.69
N ARG A 313 -5.74 20.32 6.96
CA ARG A 313 -5.55 21.56 7.73
C ARG A 313 -4.06 21.87 7.90
N ALA A 314 -3.28 20.91 8.40
CA ALA A 314 -1.86 21.10 8.64
C ALA A 314 -1.09 21.48 7.36
N MET A 315 -1.38 20.80 6.24
CA MET A 315 -0.71 21.08 4.97
C MET A 315 -1.17 22.39 4.33
N THR A 316 -2.45 22.76 4.48
CA THR A 316 -2.96 24.05 3.97
C THR A 316 -2.21 25.21 4.63
N ASP A 317 -2.06 25.15 5.96
CA ASP A 317 -1.34 26.17 6.72
C ASP A 317 0.16 26.18 6.37
N TYR A 318 0.79 25.00 6.29
CA TYR A 318 2.21 24.88 5.96
C TYR A 318 2.55 25.40 4.56
N LEU A 319 1.67 25.17 3.58
CA LEU A 319 1.89 25.53 2.17
C LEU A 319 1.39 26.93 1.82
N ALA A 320 0.90 27.71 2.77
CA ALA A 320 0.48 29.08 2.53
C ALA A 320 1.63 29.89 1.89
N GLY A 321 1.37 30.48 0.71
CA GLY A 321 2.37 31.23 -0.06
C GLY A 321 3.41 30.39 -0.80
N GLN A 322 3.42 29.06 -0.68
CA GLN A 322 4.33 28.18 -1.43
C GLN A 322 3.82 27.92 -2.86
N PRO A 323 4.71 27.70 -3.85
CA PRO A 323 4.31 27.39 -5.22
C PRO A 323 3.44 26.13 -5.31
N VAL A 324 2.56 26.08 -6.30
CA VAL A 324 1.80 24.87 -6.64
C VAL A 324 2.63 24.07 -7.66
N LEU A 325 2.95 22.83 -7.35
CA LEU A 325 3.68 21.94 -8.25
C LEU A 325 2.72 20.96 -8.93
N PRO A 326 2.92 20.64 -10.22
CA PRO A 326 2.15 19.60 -10.89
C PRO A 326 2.59 18.21 -10.40
N LEU A 327 1.67 17.24 -10.48
CA LEU A 327 2.03 15.83 -10.35
C LEU A 327 3.00 15.42 -11.48
N PRO A 328 3.89 14.44 -11.23
CA PRO A 328 4.83 13.98 -12.25
C PRO A 328 4.09 13.35 -13.43
N ALA A 329 4.71 13.43 -14.61
CA ALA A 329 4.20 12.73 -15.78
C ALA A 329 4.16 11.22 -15.51
N ILE A 330 3.08 10.57 -15.95
CA ILE A 330 2.97 9.12 -15.93
C ILE A 330 3.86 8.52 -17.02
N ASP A 331 4.38 7.33 -16.75
CA ASP A 331 5.17 6.58 -17.72
C ASP A 331 4.24 5.67 -18.53
N PRO A 332 4.27 5.73 -19.88
CA PRO A 332 3.44 4.89 -20.74
C PRO A 332 3.50 3.39 -20.39
N ARG A 333 4.65 2.87 -19.93
CA ARG A 333 4.82 1.47 -19.51
C ARG A 333 3.88 1.07 -18.37
N TYR A 334 3.56 2.01 -17.48
CA TYR A 334 2.71 1.80 -16.30
C TYR A 334 1.34 2.47 -16.45
N GLN A 335 1.11 3.21 -17.53
CA GLN A 335 -0.19 3.77 -17.88
C GLN A 335 -1.15 2.65 -18.29
N LYS A 336 -0.74 1.88 -19.30
CA LYS A 336 -1.49 0.74 -19.83
C LYS A 336 -1.05 -0.60 -19.23
N GLY A 337 0.08 -0.60 -18.52
CA GLY A 337 0.80 -1.81 -18.15
C GLY A 337 1.63 -2.29 -19.32
N THR A 338 2.27 -3.45 -19.19
CA THR A 338 2.90 -4.16 -20.32
C THR A 338 1.88 -4.69 -21.32
N GLU A 339 0.66 -4.14 -21.37
CA GLU A 339 -0.48 -4.57 -22.18
C GLU A 339 -0.62 -6.11 -22.19
N ILE A 340 -1.50 -6.69 -21.35
CA ILE A 340 -2.74 -7.22 -21.94
C ILE A 340 -3.22 -6.24 -23.03
N ALA A 341 -2.72 -6.48 -24.24
CA ALA A 341 -3.03 -5.69 -25.41
C ALA A 341 -4.44 -6.08 -25.88
N THR A 342 -5.48 -5.51 -25.30
CA THR A 342 -6.78 -5.46 -26.01
C THR A 342 -6.77 -4.33 -27.03
N GLY A 343 -5.68 -4.21 -27.78
CA GLY A 343 -5.38 -3.09 -28.66
C GLY A 343 -4.24 -3.32 -29.66
N SER A 344 -3.47 -4.41 -29.53
CA SER A 344 -2.89 -5.09 -30.69
C SER A 344 -3.83 -6.26 -31.04
N ASP A 345 -3.84 -6.72 -32.28
CA ASP A 345 -4.57 -7.92 -32.71
C ASP A 345 -4.05 -9.22 -32.05
N THR A 346 -3.36 -9.12 -30.90
CA THR A 346 -2.73 -10.21 -30.16
C THR A 346 -3.73 -10.86 -29.19
N PRO A 347 -4.07 -12.15 -29.37
CA PRO A 347 -4.92 -12.88 -28.43
C PRO A 347 -4.34 -12.93 -27.00
N ASP A 348 -5.20 -12.75 -25.98
CA ASP A 348 -4.86 -12.97 -24.58
C ASP A 348 -4.96 -14.45 -24.23
N VAL A 349 -3.82 -15.04 -23.88
CA VAL A 349 -3.70 -16.47 -23.60
C VAL A 349 -3.33 -16.77 -22.14
N VAL A 350 -3.41 -15.77 -21.25
CA VAL A 350 -3.15 -15.96 -19.81
C VAL A 350 -4.23 -16.86 -19.20
N GLY A 351 -3.79 -17.87 -18.43
CA GLY A 351 -4.65 -18.90 -17.85
C GLY A 351 -4.84 -20.14 -18.72
N GLN A 352 -4.45 -20.11 -20.00
CA GLN A 352 -4.49 -21.27 -20.89
C GLN A 352 -3.31 -22.23 -20.65
N ASP A 353 -3.41 -23.45 -21.20
CA ASP A 353 -2.23 -24.31 -21.35
C ASP A 353 -1.29 -23.72 -22.41
N VAL A 354 0.01 -23.77 -22.16
CA VAL A 354 1.03 -23.19 -23.05
C VAL A 354 0.96 -23.74 -24.48
N LYS A 355 0.43 -24.94 -24.70
CA LYS A 355 0.25 -25.49 -26.05
C LYS A 355 -0.89 -24.80 -26.80
N ASP A 356 -2.01 -24.59 -26.13
CA ASP A 356 -3.18 -23.93 -26.70
C ASP A 356 -2.86 -22.44 -26.96
N ALA A 357 -2.21 -21.81 -26.00
CA ALA A 357 -1.69 -20.46 -26.09
C ALA A 357 -0.75 -20.26 -27.30
N LYS A 358 0.20 -21.18 -27.51
CA LYS A 358 1.10 -21.14 -28.67
C LYS A 358 0.38 -21.36 -29.99
N HIS A 359 -0.68 -22.16 -30.00
CA HIS A 359 -1.46 -22.41 -31.20
C HIS A 359 -2.21 -21.16 -31.62
N GLU A 360 -2.92 -20.53 -30.67
CA GLU A 360 -3.69 -19.31 -30.89
C GLU A 360 -2.81 -18.13 -31.35
N LEU A 361 -1.62 -17.98 -30.77
CA LEU A 361 -0.68 -16.92 -31.15
C LEU A 361 0.05 -17.18 -32.49
N LYS A 362 0.13 -18.43 -32.94
CA LYS A 362 0.79 -18.77 -34.22
C LYS A 362 -0.01 -18.32 -35.42
N ASP A 363 -1.34 -18.24 -35.28
CA ASP A 363 -2.24 -17.81 -36.35
C ASP A 363 -2.20 -16.29 -36.60
N SER A 364 -1.48 -15.54 -35.75
CA SER A 364 -1.40 -14.08 -35.78
C SER A 364 0.03 -13.54 -36.09
N GLU A 365 0.89 -14.36 -36.71
CA GLU A 365 2.27 -14.00 -37.13
C GLU A 365 3.28 -13.62 -36.02
N PHE A 366 2.97 -13.84 -34.74
CA PHE A 366 3.89 -13.52 -33.64
C PHE A 366 5.02 -14.54 -33.46
N LYS A 367 6.21 -14.05 -33.09
CA LYS A 367 7.31 -14.90 -32.59
C LYS A 367 7.10 -15.20 -31.11
N VAL A 368 6.80 -16.45 -30.75
CA VAL A 368 6.52 -16.80 -29.33
C VAL A 368 7.75 -17.38 -28.63
N LYS A 369 8.22 -16.71 -27.57
CA LYS A 369 9.16 -17.23 -26.57
C LYS A 369 8.42 -17.68 -25.32
N THR A 370 9.03 -18.62 -24.59
CA THR A 370 8.51 -19.07 -23.29
C THR A 370 9.59 -19.05 -22.24
N GLU A 371 9.25 -18.51 -21.08
CA GLU A 371 10.07 -18.54 -19.88
C GLU A 371 9.35 -19.35 -18.80
N LYS A 372 10.10 -20.09 -18.00
CA LYS A 372 9.54 -20.85 -16.88
C LYS A 372 9.59 -19.99 -15.62
N VAL A 373 8.49 -19.94 -14.90
CA VAL A 373 8.38 -19.25 -13.62
C VAL A 373 7.80 -20.15 -12.56
N ASP A 374 8.37 -20.07 -11.37
CA ASP A 374 7.88 -20.80 -10.22
C ASP A 374 6.57 -20.19 -9.72
N ASN A 375 5.50 -20.94 -9.88
CA ASN A 375 4.13 -20.51 -9.65
C ASN A 375 3.27 -21.72 -9.21
N ARG A 376 2.23 -21.45 -8.41
CA ARG A 376 1.31 -22.47 -7.88
C ARG A 376 0.27 -22.96 -8.90
N ALA A 377 0.08 -22.25 -10.01
CA ALA A 377 -0.78 -22.69 -11.10
C ALA A 377 -0.30 -24.04 -11.66
N LYS A 378 -1.22 -24.81 -12.26
CA LYS A 378 -0.88 -26.11 -12.85
C LYS A 378 0.33 -25.96 -13.78
N LYS A 379 1.27 -26.90 -13.70
CA LYS A 379 2.46 -26.90 -14.58
C LYS A 379 2.02 -26.82 -16.03
N GLY A 380 2.57 -25.85 -16.77
CA GLY A 380 2.23 -25.60 -18.17
C GLY A 380 1.18 -24.51 -18.38
N THR A 381 0.55 -23.99 -17.34
CA THR A 381 -0.35 -22.83 -17.44
C THR A 381 0.43 -21.55 -17.70
N VAL A 382 -0.04 -20.72 -18.64
CA VAL A 382 0.46 -19.35 -18.86
C VAL A 382 0.01 -18.48 -17.69
N VAL A 383 0.97 -17.90 -16.97
CA VAL A 383 0.74 -17.05 -15.79
C VAL A 383 1.16 -15.60 -16.01
N GLY A 384 1.69 -15.29 -17.20
CA GLY A 384 2.03 -13.95 -17.65
C GLY A 384 2.34 -13.96 -19.14
N GLN A 385 2.13 -12.82 -19.80
CA GLN A 385 2.39 -12.60 -21.22
C GLN A 385 2.95 -11.18 -21.38
N THR A 386 3.96 -11.02 -22.22
CA THR A 386 4.56 -9.73 -22.54
C THR A 386 4.86 -9.65 -24.02
N GLU A 387 4.32 -8.64 -24.70
CA GLU A 387 4.66 -8.31 -26.10
C GLU A 387 5.85 -7.34 -26.11
N THR A 388 6.86 -7.61 -26.92
CA THR A 388 7.95 -6.67 -27.20
C THR A 388 7.71 -6.02 -28.56
N GLY A 389 8.10 -4.75 -28.72
CA GLY A 389 7.77 -3.91 -29.89
C GLY A 389 8.26 -4.39 -31.27
N ASP A 390 8.82 -5.60 -31.36
CA ASP A 390 9.34 -6.23 -32.58
C ASP A 390 8.47 -7.43 -33.07
N GLY A 391 7.23 -7.56 -32.56
CA GLY A 391 6.32 -8.67 -32.92
C GLY A 391 6.68 -10.00 -32.24
N GLU A 392 7.38 -9.94 -31.11
CA GLU A 392 7.73 -11.10 -30.29
C GLU A 392 6.93 -11.09 -28.98
N ILE A 393 6.38 -12.25 -28.61
CA ILE A 393 5.60 -12.45 -27.39
C ILE A 393 6.36 -13.41 -26.48
N THR A 394 6.59 -13.02 -25.24
CA THR A 394 7.15 -13.87 -24.19
C THR A 394 6.05 -14.32 -23.25
N LEU A 395 5.83 -15.65 -23.16
CA LEU A 395 4.91 -16.26 -22.22
C LEU A 395 5.66 -16.75 -20.98
N GLN A 396 5.20 -16.34 -19.80
CA GLN A 396 5.63 -16.86 -18.52
C GLN A 396 4.79 -18.10 -18.17
N VAL A 397 5.44 -19.26 -18.07
CA VAL A 397 4.80 -20.57 -17.94
C VAL A 397 5.08 -21.15 -16.56
N SER A 398 4.01 -21.49 -15.84
CA SER A 398 4.11 -22.08 -14.51
C SER A 398 4.90 -23.39 -14.53
N THR A 399 5.89 -23.51 -13.65
CA THR A 399 6.57 -24.78 -13.36
C THR A 399 5.72 -25.72 -12.52
N GLY A 400 4.61 -25.23 -11.93
CA GLY A 400 3.79 -25.94 -10.95
C GLY A 400 4.49 -26.15 -9.61
N LYS A 401 5.59 -25.42 -9.38
CA LYS A 401 6.38 -25.47 -8.15
C LYS A 401 6.56 -24.07 -7.62
N VAL A 402 6.59 -23.95 -6.30
CA VAL A 402 7.12 -22.77 -5.63
C VAL A 402 8.39 -23.26 -4.93
N PRO A 403 9.55 -22.63 -5.13
CA PRO A 403 10.77 -23.03 -4.43
C PRO A 403 10.52 -22.95 -2.93
N ASP A 404 11.03 -23.95 -2.22
CA ASP A 404 11.05 -23.89 -0.77
C ASP A 404 11.74 -22.59 -0.34
N PRO A 405 11.24 -21.92 0.70
CA PRO A 405 11.85 -20.70 1.18
C PRO A 405 13.36 -20.95 1.41
N PRO A 406 14.23 -19.98 1.10
CA PRO A 406 15.64 -20.14 1.38
C PRO A 406 15.83 -20.50 2.86
N PRO A 407 16.82 -21.35 3.19
CA PRO A 407 17.13 -21.66 4.58
C PRO A 407 17.33 -20.35 5.36
N ALA A 408 16.86 -20.33 6.60
CA ALA A 408 17.07 -19.18 7.47
C ALA A 408 18.57 -18.81 7.52
N PRO A 409 18.95 -17.53 7.52
CA PRO A 409 20.34 -17.13 7.64
C PRO A 409 20.97 -17.81 8.87
N GLY A 410 22.02 -18.61 8.66
CA GLY A 410 22.73 -19.33 9.73
C GLY A 410 22.58 -20.86 9.76
N SER A 411 21.94 -21.50 8.77
CA SER A 411 21.94 -22.97 8.66
C SER A 411 22.98 -23.50 7.67
N ARG A 412 24.27 -23.31 8.01
CA ARG A 412 25.36 -24.30 7.99
C ARG A 412 26.62 -23.66 8.54
#